data_AF-A0A7X7PGG5-F1
#
_entry.id   AF-A0A7X7PGG5-F1
#
_cell.length_a   1.000
_cell.length_b   1.000
_cell.length_c   1.000
_cell.angle_alpha   90.00
_cell.angle_beta   90.00
_cell.angle_gamma   90.00
#
_symmetry.space_group_name_H-M   'P 1'
#
loop_
_entity.id
_entity.type
_entity.pdbx_description
1 polymer ?
#
loop_
_entity_poly.entity_id
_entity_poly.type
_entity_poly.pdbx_seq_one_letter_code
_entity_poly.pdbx_strand_id
1 'polypeptide(L)'
;MGVLARRFDVPILMTQVTEHACRALLTGRERIEHYRSLEPFRIGPFEVMPFLTVHDAADPVAITVRHVESGSKLGVATDLGRPTAPVRAALTGCHMLVLEANHDESMLWAGPYPWSVKQRIASSHGHLSNRAAAELAHELYHPNLVAVALAHLSEHCNDGGLARDVIGLALDRRGYRGRLAVAPQAEPLEPFDVSALRRSAGQGEQLSLL
;
A
#
# COMPACT_ATOMS: atom_id res chain seq x y z
N MET A 1 3.60 -16.39 8.59
CA MET A 1 3.01 -15.67 9.74
C MET A 1 3.13 -16.45 11.05
N GLY A 2 2.48 -17.61 11.23
CA GLY A 2 2.48 -18.33 12.51
C GLY A 2 3.88 -18.70 13.06
N VAL A 3 4.81 -19.13 12.21
CA VAL A 3 6.19 -19.45 12.66
C VAL A 3 6.91 -18.22 13.25
N LEU A 4 6.80 -17.06 12.60
CA LEU A 4 7.43 -15.82 13.07
C LEU A 4 6.79 -15.33 14.37
N ALA A 5 5.45 -15.31 14.43
CA ALA A 5 4.71 -14.89 15.61
C ALA A 5 5.13 -15.68 16.86
N ARG A 6 5.20 -17.01 16.74
CA ARG A 6 5.63 -17.89 17.84
C ARG A 6 7.11 -17.73 18.19
N ARG A 7 7.97 -17.54 17.19
CA ARG A 7 9.42 -17.38 17.40
C ARG A 7 9.76 -16.11 18.18
N PHE A 8 9.02 -15.03 17.94
CA PHE A 8 9.30 -13.71 18.50
C PHE A 8 8.31 -13.28 19.59
N ASP A 9 7.37 -14.15 19.95
CA ASP A 9 6.29 -13.88 20.92
C ASP A 9 5.51 -12.58 20.63
N VAL A 10 5.24 -12.36 19.35
CA VAL A 10 4.47 -11.20 18.87
C VAL A 10 3.05 -11.62 18.46
N PRO A 11 2.03 -10.79 18.74
CA PRO A 11 0.67 -11.12 18.38
C PRO A 11 0.47 -11.00 16.87
N ILE A 12 -0.42 -11.83 16.33
CA ILE A 12 -0.96 -11.64 14.99
C ILE A 12 -2.26 -10.86 15.12
N LEU A 13 -2.28 -9.66 14.54
CA LEU A 13 -3.48 -8.85 14.46
C LEU A 13 -4.24 -9.16 13.18
N MET A 14 -5.50 -9.55 13.30
CA MET A 14 -6.39 -9.84 12.16
C MET A 14 -7.84 -9.66 12.57
N THR A 15 -8.76 -9.56 11.60
CA THR A 15 -10.18 -9.57 11.93
C THR A 15 -10.65 -10.99 12.22
N GLN A 16 -11.76 -11.11 12.96
CA GLN A 16 -12.35 -12.40 13.27
C GLN A 16 -12.77 -13.17 12.02
N VAL A 17 -13.20 -12.45 10.96
CA VAL A 17 -13.59 -13.03 9.68
C VAL A 17 -12.36 -13.63 8.97
N THR A 18 -11.24 -12.90 8.95
CA THR A 18 -9.97 -13.41 8.41
C THR A 18 -9.46 -14.62 9.19
N GLU A 19 -9.52 -14.60 10.53
CA GLU A 19 -9.11 -15.76 11.35
C GLU A 19 -9.93 -17.00 11.00
N HIS A 20 -11.25 -16.84 10.89
CA HIS A 20 -12.12 -17.96 10.55
C HIS A 20 -11.77 -18.55 9.18
N ALA A 21 -11.57 -17.71 8.16
CA ALA A 21 -11.21 -18.14 6.82
C ALA A 21 -9.83 -18.81 6.75
N CYS A 22 -8.87 -18.36 7.57
CA CYS A 22 -7.50 -18.86 7.59
C CYS A 22 -7.21 -19.84 8.73
N ARG A 23 -8.23 -20.35 9.44
CA ARG A 23 -8.06 -21.23 10.61
C ARG A 23 -7.16 -22.43 10.33
N ALA A 24 -7.28 -23.02 9.15
CA ALA A 24 -6.48 -24.18 8.73
C ALA A 24 -4.96 -23.87 8.59
N LEU A 25 -4.58 -22.59 8.47
CA LEU A 25 -3.19 -22.14 8.37
C LEU A 25 -2.55 -21.87 9.74
N LEU A 26 -3.34 -21.90 10.82
CA LEU A 26 -2.92 -21.62 12.18
C LEU A 26 -2.75 -22.91 12.97
N THR A 27 -1.82 -22.93 13.92
CA THR A 27 -1.58 -24.10 14.78
C THR A 27 -2.37 -24.04 16.09
N GLY A 28 -3.01 -22.91 16.37
CA GLY A 28 -3.70 -22.63 17.62
C GLY A 28 -2.77 -22.22 18.77
N ARG A 29 -1.46 -22.11 18.49
CA ARG A 29 -0.44 -21.69 19.47
C ARG A 29 -0.05 -20.22 19.30
N GLU A 30 -0.52 -19.58 18.25
CA GLU A 30 -0.30 -18.16 17.99
C GLU A 30 -1.12 -17.29 18.94
N ARG A 31 -0.54 -16.20 19.45
CA ARG A 31 -1.31 -15.15 20.11
C ARG A 31 -2.04 -14.34 19.03
N ILE A 32 -3.36 -14.34 19.06
CA ILE A 32 -4.20 -13.62 18.11
C ILE A 32 -4.90 -12.49 18.85
N GLU A 33 -4.82 -11.29 18.29
CA GLU A 33 -5.52 -10.11 18.79
C GLU A 33 -6.44 -9.59 17.70
N HIS A 34 -7.72 -9.46 17.99
CA HIS A 34 -8.69 -9.02 16.99
C HIS A 34 -8.81 -7.51 16.94
N TYR A 35 -8.75 -6.97 15.73
CA TYR A 35 -9.31 -5.66 15.44
C TYR A 35 -10.59 -5.84 14.60
N ARG A 36 -11.35 -4.75 14.46
CA ARG A 36 -12.51 -4.71 13.59
C ARG A 36 -12.22 -3.80 12.40
N SER A 37 -12.67 -4.22 11.23
CA SER A 37 -12.66 -3.36 10.05
C SER A 37 -13.39 -2.05 10.35
N LEU A 38 -12.84 -0.93 9.84
CA LEU A 38 -13.39 0.42 10.01
C LEU A 38 -13.36 0.97 11.45
N GLU A 39 -12.80 0.25 12.42
CA GLU A 39 -12.61 0.74 13.78
C GLU A 39 -11.11 0.99 14.04
N PRO A 40 -10.72 2.22 14.46
CA PRO A 40 -9.33 2.51 14.76
C PRO A 40 -8.88 1.84 16.06
N PHE A 41 -7.61 1.47 16.11
CA PHE A 41 -6.97 0.92 17.29
C PHE A 41 -5.55 1.46 17.45
N ARG A 42 -4.89 1.16 18.57
CA ARG A 42 -3.54 1.66 18.87
C ARG A 42 -2.55 0.53 19.11
N ILE A 43 -1.34 0.72 18.60
CA ILE A 43 -0.16 -0.08 18.92
C ILE A 43 0.94 0.90 19.34
N GLY A 44 1.24 0.99 20.64
CA GLY A 44 2.22 1.95 21.14
C GLY A 44 1.89 3.39 20.67
N PRO A 45 2.84 4.11 20.02
CA PRO A 45 2.64 5.48 19.54
C PRO A 45 1.89 5.56 18.19
N PHE A 46 1.37 4.44 17.69
CA PHE A 46 0.71 4.37 16.38
C PHE A 46 -0.79 4.19 16.53
N GLU A 47 -1.55 5.06 15.86
CA GLU A 47 -2.98 4.88 15.61
C GLU A 47 -3.13 4.22 14.24
N VAL A 48 -3.79 3.06 14.21
CA VAL A 48 -4.04 2.28 13.01
C VAL A 48 -5.52 2.40 12.67
N MET A 49 -5.83 2.80 11.44
CA MET A 49 -7.18 2.85 10.90
C MET A 49 -7.30 1.88 9.72
N PRO A 50 -7.93 0.71 9.92
CA PRO A 50 -8.31 -0.19 8.84
C PRO A 50 -9.42 0.40 7.98
N PHE A 51 -9.35 0.16 6.67
CA PHE A 51 -10.42 0.46 5.74
C PHE A 51 -10.60 -0.66 4.73
N LEU A 52 -11.84 -0.86 4.30
CA LEU A 52 -12.19 -1.95 3.39
C LEU A 52 -11.68 -1.67 1.97
N THR A 53 -11.19 -2.72 1.34
CA THR A 53 -10.82 -2.75 -0.08
C THR A 53 -11.81 -3.60 -0.87
N VAL A 54 -11.73 -3.55 -2.19
CA VAL A 54 -12.58 -4.36 -3.07
C VAL A 54 -11.72 -5.46 -3.67
N HIS A 55 -11.56 -6.55 -2.92
CA HIS A 55 -10.77 -7.71 -3.31
C HIS A 55 -11.48 -9.01 -2.94
N ASP A 56 -11.12 -10.09 -3.64
CA ASP A 56 -11.61 -11.44 -3.40
C ASP A 56 -10.93 -12.09 -2.18
N ALA A 57 -11.18 -11.53 -0.99
CA ALA A 57 -10.74 -12.10 0.27
C ALA A 57 -11.76 -11.86 1.39
N ALA A 58 -11.63 -12.63 2.47
CA ALA A 58 -12.52 -12.54 3.62
C ALA A 58 -12.13 -11.33 4.48
N ASP A 59 -12.92 -10.25 4.36
CA ASP A 59 -12.73 -8.96 5.06
C ASP A 59 -11.40 -8.27 4.69
N PRO A 60 -11.22 -7.91 3.41
CA PRO A 60 -9.94 -7.43 2.90
C PRO A 60 -9.71 -5.99 3.35
N VAL A 61 -8.68 -5.81 4.18
CA VAL A 61 -8.35 -4.50 4.73
C VAL A 61 -7.05 -3.95 4.17
N ALA A 62 -7.08 -2.66 3.88
CA ALA A 62 -5.90 -1.82 3.82
C ALA A 62 -5.86 -0.98 5.11
N ILE A 63 -4.72 -0.35 5.40
CA ILE A 63 -4.55 0.39 6.65
C ILE A 63 -3.92 1.76 6.41
N THR A 64 -4.32 2.72 7.23
CA THR A 64 -3.48 3.89 7.49
C THR A 64 -2.90 3.80 8.88
N VAL A 65 -1.67 4.27 9.03
CA VAL A 65 -0.94 4.32 10.30
C VAL A 65 -0.53 5.76 10.54
N ARG A 66 -0.94 6.32 11.67
CA ARG A 66 -0.59 7.67 12.09
C ARG A 66 0.24 7.61 13.35
N HIS A 67 1.42 8.22 13.33
CA HIS A 67 2.19 8.42 14.55
C HIS A 67 1.55 9.55 15.37
N VAL A 68 1.22 9.28 16.64
CA VAL A 68 0.41 10.18 17.46
C VAL A 68 1.10 11.53 17.70
N GLU A 69 2.41 11.53 17.96
CA GLU A 69 3.14 12.78 18.29
C GLU A 69 3.55 13.58 17.05
N SER A 70 4.27 12.97 16.08
CA SER A 70 4.73 13.67 14.87
C SER A 70 3.65 13.97 13.83
N GLY A 71 2.48 13.34 13.96
CA GLY A 71 1.38 13.44 12.99
C GLY A 71 1.69 12.82 11.63
N SER A 72 2.85 12.17 11.45
CA SER A 72 3.20 11.48 10.21
C SER A 72 2.20 10.36 9.94
N LYS A 73 1.72 10.31 8.71
CA LYS A 73 0.65 9.39 8.27
C LYS A 73 1.16 8.56 7.09
N LEU A 74 1.09 7.24 7.21
CA LEU A 74 1.40 6.25 6.19
C LEU A 74 0.09 5.61 5.72
N GLY A 75 -0.09 5.46 4.42
CA GLY A 75 -1.15 4.62 3.84
C GLY A 75 -0.53 3.38 3.21
N VAL A 76 -1.04 2.20 3.55
CA VAL A 76 -0.66 0.93 2.93
C VAL A 76 -1.88 0.32 2.29
N ALA A 77 -1.86 0.23 0.97
CA ALA A 77 -3.00 -0.18 0.16
C ALA A 77 -2.53 -1.07 -0.99
N THR A 78 -2.47 -2.37 -0.71
CA THR A 78 -2.27 -3.42 -1.71
C THR A 78 -3.59 -4.13 -1.98
N ASP A 79 -3.66 -4.94 -3.05
CA ASP A 79 -4.85 -5.73 -3.39
C ASP A 79 -6.11 -4.87 -3.49
N LEU A 80 -6.03 -3.75 -4.21
CA LEU A 80 -7.10 -2.76 -4.22
C LEU A 80 -8.26 -3.15 -5.14
N GLY A 81 -7.96 -3.86 -6.24
CA GLY A 81 -8.86 -4.10 -7.37
C GLY A 81 -9.24 -2.82 -8.11
N ARG A 82 -9.83 -1.85 -7.40
CA ARG A 82 -10.08 -0.49 -7.86
C ARG A 82 -9.95 0.55 -6.72
N PRO A 83 -9.54 1.80 -7.03
CA PRO A 83 -9.48 2.88 -6.06
C PRO A 83 -10.86 3.49 -5.81
N THR A 84 -11.63 2.89 -4.90
CA THR A 84 -12.95 3.40 -4.51
C THR A 84 -12.87 4.73 -3.77
N ALA A 85 -13.99 5.46 -3.67
CA ALA A 85 -14.04 6.71 -2.92
C ALA A 85 -13.60 6.56 -1.44
N PRO A 86 -14.00 5.51 -0.71
CA PRO A 86 -13.47 5.24 0.64
C PRO A 86 -11.95 5.05 0.68
N VAL A 87 -11.38 4.31 -0.28
CA VAL A 87 -9.92 4.12 -0.39
C VAL A 87 -9.22 5.47 -0.60
N ARG A 88 -9.72 6.28 -1.53
CA ARG A 88 -9.17 7.63 -1.79
C ARG A 88 -9.24 8.49 -0.54
N ALA A 89 -10.40 8.54 0.12
CA ALA A 89 -10.60 9.32 1.34
C ALA A 89 -9.66 8.89 2.48
N ALA A 90 -9.45 7.58 2.67
CA ALA A 90 -8.54 7.05 3.68
C ALA A 90 -7.09 7.47 3.42
N LEU A 91 -6.65 7.37 2.15
CA LEU A 91 -5.27 7.65 1.74
C LEU A 91 -4.96 9.15 1.62
N THR A 92 -5.97 10.02 1.50
CA THR A 92 -5.77 11.47 1.48
C THR A 92 -4.97 11.96 2.69
N GLY A 93 -4.03 12.86 2.44
CA GLY A 93 -3.17 13.46 3.47
C GLY A 93 -2.09 12.52 4.01
N CYS A 94 -1.89 11.34 3.44
CA CYS A 94 -0.74 10.51 3.78
C CYS A 94 0.56 11.17 3.32
N HIS A 95 1.58 11.11 4.17
CA HIS A 95 2.93 11.59 3.90
C HIS A 95 3.76 10.51 3.18
N MET A 96 3.40 9.25 3.36
CA MET A 96 3.95 8.13 2.63
C MET A 96 2.82 7.21 2.17
N LEU A 97 2.93 6.70 0.95
CA LEU A 97 2.00 5.74 0.38
C LEU A 97 2.75 4.46 -0.03
N VAL A 98 2.18 3.30 0.29
CA VAL A 98 2.55 2.01 -0.29
C VAL A 98 1.36 1.57 -1.14
N LEU A 99 1.53 1.56 -2.47
CA LEU A 99 0.45 1.32 -3.43
C LEU A 99 0.71 0.06 -4.23
N GLU A 100 -0.35 -0.70 -4.51
CA GLU A 100 -0.33 -1.74 -5.52
C GLU A 100 -0.01 -1.16 -6.91
N ALA A 101 0.96 -1.78 -7.60
CA ALA A 101 1.21 -1.58 -9.02
C ALA A 101 1.38 -2.97 -9.64
N ASN A 102 0.29 -3.72 -9.76
CA ASN A 102 0.40 -5.16 -9.96
C ASN A 102 0.81 -5.53 -11.38
N HIS A 103 0.25 -4.90 -12.41
CA HIS A 103 0.54 -5.28 -13.78
C HIS A 103 0.63 -4.08 -14.71
N ASP A 104 1.48 -4.21 -15.73
CA ASP A 104 1.35 -3.42 -16.94
C ASP A 104 0.21 -4.02 -17.79
N GLU A 105 -0.65 -3.16 -18.33
CA GLU A 105 -1.83 -3.61 -19.08
C GLU A 105 -1.43 -4.43 -20.32
N SER A 106 -0.39 -4.02 -21.02
CA SER A 106 0.05 -4.70 -22.25
C SER A 106 0.70 -6.03 -21.92
N MET A 107 1.57 -6.07 -20.90
CA MET A 107 2.20 -7.29 -20.43
C MET A 107 1.19 -8.30 -19.88
N LEU A 108 0.11 -7.86 -19.23
CA LEU A 108 -0.95 -8.76 -18.77
C LEU A 108 -1.60 -9.49 -19.94
N TRP A 109 -1.98 -8.79 -21.00
CA TRP A 109 -2.67 -9.40 -22.14
C TRP A 109 -1.74 -10.24 -23.02
N ALA A 110 -0.47 -9.84 -23.15
CA ALA A 110 0.56 -10.60 -23.86
C ALA A 110 1.12 -11.78 -23.03
N GLY A 111 0.92 -11.77 -21.71
CA GLY A 111 1.55 -12.70 -20.77
C GLY A 111 1.09 -14.16 -20.88
N PRO A 112 1.72 -15.06 -20.12
CA PRO A 112 1.52 -16.51 -20.26
C PRO A 112 0.23 -17.03 -19.61
N TYR A 113 -0.46 -16.21 -18.82
CA TYR A 113 -1.62 -16.67 -18.06
C TYR A 113 -2.80 -17.10 -18.95
N PRO A 114 -3.60 -18.09 -18.53
CA PRO A 114 -4.86 -18.40 -19.17
C PRO A 114 -5.79 -17.18 -19.24
N TRP A 115 -6.65 -17.13 -20.25
CA TRP A 115 -7.57 -15.99 -20.48
C TRP A 115 -8.41 -15.63 -19.25
N SER A 116 -8.95 -16.63 -18.54
CA SER A 116 -9.74 -16.42 -17.33
C SER A 116 -8.96 -15.74 -16.20
N VAL A 117 -7.67 -16.08 -16.04
CA VAL A 117 -6.79 -15.46 -15.04
C VAL A 117 -6.51 -14.00 -15.40
N LYS A 118 -6.21 -13.73 -16.68
CA LYS A 118 -6.02 -12.35 -17.18
C LYS A 118 -7.25 -11.50 -16.93
N GLN A 119 -8.44 -12.01 -17.25
CA GLN A 119 -9.71 -11.32 -17.00
C GLN A 119 -9.94 -11.04 -15.51
N ARG A 120 -9.63 -12.00 -14.64
CA ARG A 120 -9.76 -11.80 -13.19
C ARG A 120 -8.82 -10.70 -12.69
N ILE A 121 -7.55 -10.75 -13.08
CA ILE A 121 -6.53 -9.75 -12.70
C ILE A 121 -6.96 -8.34 -13.16
N ALA A 122 -7.42 -8.20 -14.41
CA ALA A 122 -7.85 -6.92 -14.97
C ALA A 122 -9.22 -6.43 -14.48
N SER A 123 -9.95 -7.23 -13.68
CA SER A 123 -11.29 -6.89 -13.20
C SER A 123 -11.24 -5.89 -12.04
N SER A 124 -12.40 -5.26 -11.76
CA SER A 124 -12.54 -4.35 -10.62
C SER A 124 -12.37 -4.99 -9.23
N HIS A 125 -12.29 -6.32 -9.16
CA HIS A 125 -12.06 -7.10 -7.93
C HIS A 125 -10.71 -7.84 -7.97
N GLY A 126 -9.92 -7.62 -9.03
CA GLY A 126 -8.59 -8.21 -9.20
C GLY A 126 -7.52 -7.31 -8.60
N HIS A 127 -6.61 -6.84 -9.45
CA HIS A 127 -5.46 -6.06 -9.00
C HIS A 127 -5.36 -4.71 -9.73
N LEU A 128 -4.80 -3.73 -9.05
CA LEU A 128 -4.57 -2.41 -9.64
C LEU A 128 -3.46 -2.45 -10.71
N SER A 129 -3.75 -1.91 -11.89
CA SER A 129 -2.77 -1.77 -12.97
C SER A 129 -1.82 -0.59 -12.72
N ASN A 130 -0.70 -0.53 -13.45
CA ASN A 130 0.24 0.59 -13.37
C ASN A 130 -0.43 1.94 -13.70
N ARG A 131 -1.31 1.99 -14.71
CA ARG A 131 -2.02 3.23 -15.07
C ARG A 131 -3.00 3.65 -13.98
N ALA A 132 -3.77 2.72 -13.44
CA ALA A 132 -4.72 3.01 -12.38
C ALA A 132 -4.01 3.42 -11.07
N ALA A 133 -2.86 2.83 -10.78
CA ALA A 133 -1.99 3.25 -9.68
C ALA A 133 -1.44 4.66 -9.89
N ALA A 134 -1.06 5.01 -11.13
CA ALA A 134 -0.59 6.35 -11.49
C ALA A 134 -1.69 7.41 -11.33
N GLU A 135 -2.91 7.11 -11.76
CA GLU A 135 -4.08 7.97 -11.54
C GLU A 135 -4.37 8.18 -10.06
N LEU A 136 -4.37 7.09 -9.26
CA LEU A 136 -4.54 7.18 -7.82
C LEU A 136 -3.44 8.02 -7.16
N ALA A 137 -2.17 7.80 -7.51
CA ALA A 137 -1.05 8.56 -6.98
C ALA A 137 -1.13 10.06 -7.36
N HIS A 138 -1.56 10.36 -8.58
CA HIS A 138 -1.79 11.72 -9.06
C HIS A 138 -2.88 12.44 -8.27
N GLU A 139 -4.00 11.77 -7.99
CA GLU A 139 -5.11 12.31 -7.20
C GLU A 139 -4.75 12.50 -5.72
N LEU A 140 -3.99 11.57 -5.15
CA LEU A 140 -3.56 11.62 -3.74
C LEU A 140 -2.42 12.61 -3.49
N TYR A 141 -1.79 13.13 -4.54
CA TYR A 141 -0.68 14.06 -4.40
C TYR A 141 -1.09 15.36 -3.71
N HIS A 142 -0.29 15.72 -2.70
CA HIS A 142 -0.26 17.02 -2.04
C HIS A 142 1.19 17.37 -1.66
N PRO A 143 1.52 18.64 -1.35
CA PRO A 143 2.91 19.07 -1.10
C PRO A 143 3.63 18.31 0.04
N ASN A 144 2.89 17.73 1.00
CA ASN A 144 3.46 16.99 2.12
C ASN A 144 3.59 15.48 1.85
N LEU A 145 3.26 14.99 0.64
CA LEU A 145 3.55 13.61 0.23
C LEU A 145 5.04 13.51 -0.09
N VAL A 146 5.80 12.80 0.74
CA VAL A 146 7.27 12.76 0.67
C VAL A 146 7.82 11.42 0.18
N ALA A 147 7.01 10.37 0.16
CA ALA A 147 7.43 9.06 -0.32
C ALA A 147 6.26 8.25 -0.93
N VAL A 148 6.55 7.54 -2.01
CA VAL A 148 5.66 6.55 -2.63
C VAL A 148 6.47 5.29 -2.88
N ALA A 149 5.99 4.16 -2.35
CA ALA A 149 6.54 2.84 -2.63
C ALA A 149 5.52 2.03 -3.46
N LEU A 150 5.95 1.54 -4.61
CA LEU A 150 5.18 0.62 -5.44
C LEU A 150 5.43 -0.79 -4.93
N ALA A 151 4.36 -1.53 -4.66
CA ALA A 151 4.40 -2.87 -4.10
C ALA A 151 3.43 -3.80 -4.84
N HIS A 152 3.54 -5.08 -4.53
CA HIS A 152 2.65 -6.12 -5.06
C HIS A 152 2.69 -6.23 -6.60
N LEU A 153 3.88 -6.10 -7.18
CA LEU A 153 4.12 -6.26 -8.62
C LEU A 153 4.00 -7.74 -9.01
N SER A 154 3.35 -8.01 -10.14
CA SER A 154 3.29 -9.33 -10.76
C SER A 154 4.64 -9.68 -11.35
N GLU A 155 5.12 -10.88 -11.04
CA GLU A 155 6.38 -11.42 -11.58
C GLU A 155 6.36 -11.61 -13.10
N HIS A 156 5.19 -11.95 -13.67
CA HIS A 156 5.08 -12.27 -15.09
C HIS A 156 4.43 -11.16 -15.93
N CYS A 157 3.68 -10.27 -15.30
CA CYS A 157 2.88 -9.26 -15.99
C CYS A 157 3.27 -7.83 -15.63
N ASN A 158 4.45 -7.63 -15.03
CA ASN A 158 4.98 -6.31 -14.79
C ASN A 158 6.51 -6.26 -14.90
N ASP A 159 7.03 -5.05 -15.06
CA ASP A 159 8.42 -4.72 -14.90
C ASP A 159 8.53 -3.53 -13.93
N GLY A 160 9.50 -3.61 -13.00
CA GLY A 160 9.66 -2.57 -11.99
C GLY A 160 10.05 -1.21 -12.56
N GLY A 161 10.79 -1.18 -13.67
CA GLY A 161 11.12 0.04 -14.41
C GLY A 161 9.87 0.65 -15.04
N LEU A 162 9.06 -0.15 -15.73
CA LEU A 162 7.80 0.32 -16.32
C LEU A 162 6.84 0.90 -15.27
N ALA A 163 6.67 0.21 -14.13
CA ALA A 163 5.84 0.71 -13.04
C ALA A 163 6.39 2.07 -12.53
N ARG A 164 7.70 2.17 -12.29
CA ARG A 164 8.35 3.42 -11.88
C ARG A 164 8.10 4.54 -12.87
N ASP A 165 8.26 4.29 -14.16
CA ASP A 165 8.15 5.32 -15.21
C ASP A 165 6.71 5.82 -15.36
N VAL A 166 5.73 4.91 -15.37
CA VAL A 166 4.31 5.25 -15.52
C VAL A 166 3.82 6.08 -14.34
N ILE A 167 4.11 5.64 -13.11
CA ILE A 167 3.68 6.36 -11.90
C ILE A 167 4.50 7.65 -11.71
N GLY A 168 5.82 7.58 -11.96
CA GLY A 168 6.73 8.72 -11.85
C GLY A 168 6.30 9.87 -12.75
N LEU A 169 5.98 9.60 -14.02
CA LEU A 169 5.48 10.61 -14.95
C LEU A 169 4.18 11.30 -14.45
N ALA A 170 3.26 10.53 -13.85
CA ALA A 170 2.02 11.09 -13.31
C ALA A 170 2.24 11.99 -12.09
N LEU A 171 3.19 11.63 -11.23
CA LEU A 171 3.63 12.41 -10.07
C LEU A 171 4.43 13.65 -10.47
N ASP A 172 5.34 13.53 -11.45
CA ASP A 172 6.17 14.63 -11.94
C ASP A 172 5.32 15.77 -12.52
N ARG A 173 4.23 15.43 -13.22
CA ARG A 173 3.23 16.41 -13.73
C ARG A 173 2.57 17.22 -12.61
N ARG A 174 2.59 16.73 -11.37
CA ARG A 174 2.09 17.43 -10.18
C ARG A 174 3.19 18.18 -9.41
N GLY A 175 4.43 18.09 -9.88
CA GLY A 175 5.58 18.70 -9.21
C GLY A 175 6.10 17.88 -8.04
N TYR A 176 5.81 16.57 -7.98
CA TYR A 176 6.34 15.71 -6.93
C TYR A 176 7.88 15.72 -6.92
N ARG A 177 8.46 15.79 -5.72
CA ARG A 177 9.93 15.77 -5.49
C ARG A 177 10.32 14.75 -4.41
N GLY A 178 9.36 13.95 -3.95
CA GLY A 178 9.60 12.94 -2.93
C GLY A 178 10.28 11.70 -3.49
N ARG A 179 10.50 10.72 -2.62
CA ARG A 179 11.14 9.45 -2.97
C ARG A 179 10.13 8.48 -3.57
N LEU A 180 10.32 8.13 -4.85
CA LEU A 180 9.63 7.02 -5.51
C LEU A 180 10.48 5.75 -5.49
N ALA A 181 9.96 4.66 -4.93
CA ALA A 181 10.64 3.37 -4.86
C ALA A 181 9.76 2.24 -5.39
N VAL A 182 10.39 1.16 -5.83
CA VAL A 182 9.72 -0.06 -6.28
C VAL A 182 10.22 -1.21 -5.41
N ALA A 183 9.31 -1.83 -4.66
CA ALA A 183 9.63 -2.95 -3.79
C ALA A 183 9.90 -4.20 -4.65
N PRO A 184 11.10 -4.80 -4.58
CA PRO A 184 11.40 -6.03 -5.29
C PRO A 184 10.73 -7.23 -4.60
N GLN A 185 10.63 -8.35 -5.32
CA GLN A 185 9.92 -9.55 -4.84
C GLN A 185 10.61 -10.23 -3.65
N ALA A 186 11.94 -10.26 -3.66
CA ALA A 186 12.74 -11.11 -2.78
C ALA A 186 13.50 -10.35 -1.68
N GLU A 187 13.51 -9.03 -1.73
CA GLU A 187 14.35 -8.20 -0.86
C GLU A 187 13.54 -7.05 -0.26
N PRO A 188 13.80 -6.67 1.00
CA PRO A 188 13.17 -5.49 1.58
C PRO A 188 13.72 -4.22 0.92
N LEU A 189 12.87 -3.19 0.85
CA LEU A 189 13.36 -1.84 0.59
C LEU A 189 14.19 -1.32 1.75
N GLU A 190 15.13 -0.44 1.45
CA GLU A 190 15.79 0.39 2.45
C GLU A 190 14.74 1.20 3.25
N PRO A 191 14.93 1.34 4.58
CA PRO A 191 14.00 2.09 5.42
C PRO A 191 13.73 3.52 4.91
N PHE A 192 12.51 4.00 5.17
CA PHE A 192 12.11 5.37 4.91
C PHE A 192 12.07 6.15 6.22
N ASP A 193 12.95 7.12 6.39
CA ASP A 193 12.80 8.13 7.45
C ASP A 193 11.83 9.22 6.98
N VAL A 194 10.54 8.98 7.18
CA VAL A 194 9.47 9.91 6.80
C VAL A 194 9.66 11.27 7.48
N SER A 195 10.17 11.30 8.72
CA SER A 195 10.40 12.55 9.45
C SER A 195 11.53 13.37 8.82
N ALA A 196 12.64 12.74 8.42
CA ALA A 196 13.73 13.40 7.71
C ALA A 196 13.31 13.90 6.32
N LEU A 197 12.54 13.10 5.59
CA LEU A 197 12.02 13.49 4.28
C LEU A 197 11.08 14.70 4.39
N ARG A 198 10.20 14.74 5.40
CA ARG A 198 9.34 15.90 5.68
C ARG A 198 10.13 17.17 6.02
N ARG A 199 11.19 17.07 6.84
CA ARG A 199 12.06 18.22 7.14
C ARG A 199 12.72 18.77 5.88
N SER A 200 13.19 17.89 5.00
CA SER A 200 13.86 18.28 3.76
C SER A 200 12.90 18.97 2.78
N ALA A 201 11.65 18.49 2.69
CA ALA A 201 10.63 19.11 1.86
C ALA A 201 10.25 20.53 2.35
N GLY A 202 10.10 20.71 3.67
CA GLY A 202 9.75 22.03 4.25
C GLY A 202 10.87 23.08 4.16
N GLN A 203 12.14 22.67 4.15
CA GLN A 203 13.27 23.61 3.99
C GLN A 203 13.37 24.20 2.58
N GLY A 204 12.87 23.49 1.55
CA GLY A 204 12.83 23.99 0.18
C GLY A 204 11.88 25.19 -0.01
N GLU A 205 10.78 25.24 0.74
CA GLU A 205 9.85 26.39 0.69
C GLU A 205 10.46 27.64 1.33
N GLN A 206 11.22 27.49 2.42
CA GLN A 206 11.77 28.62 3.18
C GLN A 206 12.91 29.36 2.45
N LEU A 207 13.62 28.68 1.54
CA LEU A 207 14.65 29.28 0.69
C LEU A 207 14.10 29.92 -0.59
N SER A 208 12.85 29.65 -0.97
CA SER A 208 12.20 30.24 -2.16
C SER A 208 11.56 31.61 -1.90
N LEU A 209 11.57 32.06 -0.65
CA LEU A 209 11.01 33.33 -0.18
C LEU A 209 12.08 34.39 0.18
N LEU A 210 13.35 34.14 -0.19
CA LEU A 210 14.47 35.06 -0.08
C LEU A 210 14.99 35.43 -1.47
#